data_AF-A0A969GVE7-F1
#
_entry.id   AF-A0A969GVE7-F1
#
_cell.length_a   1.000
_cell.length_b   1.000
_cell.length_c   1.000
_cell.angle_alpha   90.00
_cell.angle_beta   90.00
_cell.angle_gamma   90.00
#
_symmetry.space_group_name_H-M   'P 1'
#
loop_
_entity.id
_entity.type
_entity.pdbx_description
1 polymer ?
#
loop_
_entity_poly.entity_id
_entity_poly.type
_entity_poly.pdbx_seq_one_letter_code
_entity_poly.pdbx_strand_id
1 'polypeptide(L)'
;VSIVYPPDTDTPQLAEETKTKPAETKQITATAGVWRAEDVAQAIVQGVQTHRFTITPGSEMRILSQFHSLLAPGLQWYFDRIVRQVRQSHRGA
;
A
#
# COMPACT_ATOMS: atom_id res chain seq x y z
N VAL A 1 -22.88 -1.45 -5.75
CA VAL A 1 -21.99 -1.61 -4.59
C VAL A 1 -20.59 -1.84 -5.12
N SER A 2 -19.60 -1.14 -4.56
CA SER A 2 -18.18 -1.24 -4.96
C SER A 2 -17.30 -1.30 -3.71
N ILE A 3 -16.15 -1.98 -3.80
CA ILE A 3 -15.11 -2.08 -2.77
C ILE A 3 -13.87 -1.35 -3.28
N VAL A 4 -13.30 -0.48 -2.44
CA VAL A 4 -12.13 0.33 -2.77
C VAL A 4 -10.93 -0.14 -1.95
N TYR A 5 -9.79 -0.31 -2.62
CA TYR A 5 -8.49 -0.60 -2.01
C TYR A 5 -7.52 0.55 -2.34
N PRO A 6 -7.62 1.70 -1.65
CA PRO A 6 -6.82 2.88 -1.97
C PRO A 6 -5.36 2.72 -1.50
N PRO A 7 -4.39 3.39 -2.15
CA PRO A 7 -3.02 3.50 -1.66
C PRO A 7 -2.91 4.49 -0.49
N ASP A 8 -1.72 4.61 0.09
CA ASP A 8 -1.41 5.69 1.03
C ASP A 8 -1.75 7.04 0.39
N THR A 9 -2.53 7.84 1.12
CA THR A 9 -3.09 9.11 0.61
C THR A 9 -2.59 10.29 1.45
N ASP A 10 -2.15 11.35 0.78
CA ASP A 10 -1.67 12.59 1.39
C ASP A 10 -2.81 13.25 2.16
N THR A 11 -2.78 13.00 3.46
CA THR A 11 -3.82 13.41 4.40
C THR A 11 -3.16 13.77 5.73
N PRO A 12 -3.76 14.67 6.53
CA PRO A 12 -3.30 14.94 7.88
C PRO A 12 -3.24 13.67 8.75
N GLN A 13 -4.14 12.70 8.51
CA GLN A 13 -4.13 11.42 9.20
C GLN A 13 -2.87 10.61 8.88
N LEU A 14 -2.50 10.46 7.59
CA LEU A 14 -1.29 9.74 7.19
C LEU A 14 -0.03 10.38 7.80
N ALA A 15 0.02 11.71 7.86
CA ALA A 15 1.13 12.43 8.48
C ALA A 15 1.25 12.13 9.99
N GLU A 16 0.14 12.02 10.71
CA GLU A 16 0.13 11.71 12.13
C GLU A 16 0.54 10.26 12.41
N GLU A 17 -0.06 9.28 11.73
CA GLU A 17 0.27 7.87 11.94
C GLU A 17 1.73 7.54 11.58
N THR A 18 2.31 8.28 10.62
CA THR A 18 3.71 8.07 10.19
C THR A 18 4.70 8.35 11.31
N LYS A 19 4.36 9.22 12.27
CA LYS A 19 5.22 9.51 13.43
C LYS A 19 5.48 8.26 14.27
N THR A 20 4.45 7.42 14.46
CA THR A 20 4.51 6.20 15.27
C THR A 20 4.63 4.91 14.44
N LYS A 21 4.61 5.01 13.11
CA LYS A 21 4.69 3.84 12.21
C LYS A 21 6.03 3.09 12.41
N PRO A 22 6.01 1.76 12.70
CA PRO A 22 7.22 0.96 12.89
C PRO A 22 8.19 1.06 11.72
N ALA A 23 9.49 1.00 12.00
CA ALA A 23 10.53 1.12 10.98
C ALA A 23 10.38 0.06 9.88
N GLU A 24 9.99 -1.17 10.23
CA GLU A 24 9.72 -2.24 9.27
C GLU A 24 8.62 -1.84 8.29
N THR A 25 7.49 -1.33 8.81
CA THR A 25 6.34 -0.95 7.99
C THR A 25 6.64 0.28 7.13
N LYS A 26 7.43 1.24 7.64
CA LYS A 26 7.93 2.40 6.86
C LYS A 26 8.74 1.94 5.65
N GLN A 27 9.61 0.95 5.83
CA GLN A 27 10.43 0.42 4.74
C GLN A 27 9.61 -0.40 3.73
N ILE A 28 8.65 -1.19 4.21
CA ILE A 28 7.75 -1.96 3.34
C ILE A 28 6.91 -1.03 2.44
N THR A 29 6.36 0.07 2.99
CA THR A 29 5.50 0.97 2.23
C THR A 29 6.25 2.06 1.47
N ALA A 30 7.57 2.22 1.67
CA ALA A 30 8.38 3.26 1.04
C ALA A 30 8.33 3.25 -0.50
N THR A 31 8.15 2.08 -1.11
CA THR A 31 8.11 1.93 -2.56
C THR A 31 6.76 2.24 -3.19
N ALA A 32 5.67 2.21 -2.41
CA ALA A 32 4.29 2.36 -2.91
C ALA A 32 3.90 3.83 -3.21
N GLY A 33 4.67 4.79 -2.69
CA GLY A 33 4.41 6.22 -2.86
C GLY A 33 3.17 6.71 -2.12
N VAL A 34 2.98 8.03 -2.11
CA VAL A 34 1.80 8.69 -1.51
C VAL A 34 1.03 9.40 -2.62
N TRP A 35 -0.28 9.14 -2.70
CA TRP A 35 -1.17 9.74 -3.69
C TRP A 35 -1.84 10.99 -3.15
N ARG A 36 -2.16 11.95 -4.01
CA ARG A 36 -3.02 13.07 -3.61
C ARG A 36 -4.44 12.59 -3.34
N ALA A 37 -5.11 13.22 -2.38
CA ALA A 37 -6.51 12.94 -2.09
C ALA A 37 -7.42 13.11 -3.31
N GLU A 38 -7.15 14.09 -4.18
CA GLU A 38 -7.93 14.32 -5.40
C GLU A 38 -7.81 13.16 -6.40
N ASP A 39 -6.61 12.60 -6.56
CA ASP A 39 -6.36 11.51 -7.50
C ASP A 39 -7.06 10.22 -7.05
N VAL A 40 -7.03 9.94 -5.73
CA VAL A 40 -7.76 8.82 -5.13
C VAL A 40 -9.27 9.01 -5.29
N ALA A 41 -9.79 10.21 -5.00
CA ALA A 41 -11.21 10.53 -5.18
C ALA A 41 -11.65 10.36 -6.64
N GLN A 42 -10.86 10.84 -7.59
CA GLN A 42 -11.14 10.70 -9.02
C GLN A 42 -11.20 9.22 -9.44
N ALA A 43 -10.23 8.40 -9.00
CA ALA A 43 -10.21 6.97 -9.29
C ALA A 43 -11.45 6.24 -8.72
N ILE A 44 -11.90 6.62 -7.52
CA ILE A 44 -13.12 6.09 -6.90
C ILE A 44 -14.35 6.46 -7.72
N VAL A 45 -14.53 7.75 -8.03
CA VAL A 45 -15.70 8.24 -8.79
C VAL A 45 -15.77 7.56 -10.16
N GLN A 46 -14.65 7.48 -10.88
CA GLN A 46 -14.59 6.80 -12.18
C GLN A 46 -14.92 5.30 -12.07
N GLY A 47 -14.40 4.62 -11.05
CA GLY A 47 -14.71 3.21 -10.81
C GLY A 47 -16.19 2.96 -10.54
N VAL A 48 -16.82 3.84 -9.77
CA VAL A 48 -18.27 3.78 -9.49
C VAL A 48 -19.08 4.04 -10.76
N GLN A 49 -18.75 5.08 -11.52
CA GLN A 49 -19.43 5.43 -12.78
C GLN A 49 -19.35 4.32 -13.83
N THR A 50 -18.25 3.56 -13.84
CA THR A 50 -18.03 2.44 -14.75
C THR A 50 -18.52 1.10 -14.20
N HIS A 51 -19.32 1.12 -13.13
CA HIS A 51 -19.90 -0.06 -12.47
C HIS A 51 -18.86 -1.11 -12.05
N ARG A 52 -17.63 -0.69 -11.70
CA ARG A 52 -16.62 -1.62 -11.20
C ARG A 52 -16.93 -2.03 -9.77
N PHE A 53 -17.01 -3.34 -9.56
CA PHE A 53 -17.14 -3.90 -8.22
C PHE A 53 -15.88 -3.68 -7.38
N THR A 54 -14.70 -3.87 -7.97
CA THR A 54 -13.40 -3.67 -7.30
C THR A 54 -12.70 -2.45 -7.89
N ILE A 55 -12.32 -1.49 -7.04
CA ILE A 55 -11.60 -0.27 -7.43
C ILE A 55 -10.23 -0.28 -6.75
N THR A 56 -9.18 -0.40 -7.56
CA THR A 56 -7.78 -0.43 -7.13
C THR A 56 -7.04 0.72 -7.81
N PRO A 57 -6.91 1.91 -7.20
CA PRO A 57 -6.11 2.98 -7.76
C PRO A 57 -4.64 2.53 -7.93
N GLY A 58 -4.07 2.76 -9.11
CA GLY A 58 -2.71 2.33 -9.46
C GLY A 58 -2.60 0.94 -10.09
N SER A 59 -1.52 0.73 -10.86
CA SER A 59 -1.24 -0.54 -11.55
C SER A 59 -0.81 -1.66 -10.59
N GLU A 60 -0.04 -1.32 -9.56
CA GLU A 60 0.47 -2.25 -8.55
C GLU A 60 -0.66 -2.98 -7.83
N MET A 61 -1.61 -2.21 -7.29
CA MET A 61 -2.76 -2.78 -6.57
C MET A 61 -3.67 -3.57 -7.51
N ARG A 62 -3.78 -3.17 -8.78
CA ARG A 62 -4.53 -3.94 -9.78
C ARG A 62 -3.89 -5.29 -10.06
N ILE A 63 -2.57 -5.34 -10.23
CA ILE A 63 -1.83 -6.59 -10.42
C ILE A 63 -1.97 -7.48 -9.18
N LEU A 64 -1.81 -6.91 -7.99
CA LEU A 64 -1.98 -7.65 -6.73
C LEU A 64 -3.40 -8.21 -6.63
N SER A 65 -4.44 -7.44 -6.94
CA SER A 65 -5.82 -7.92 -6.86
C SER A 65 -6.10 -9.15 -7.74
N GLN A 66 -5.44 -9.24 -8.90
CA GLN A 66 -5.65 -10.31 -9.88
C GLN A 66 -4.72 -11.51 -9.64
N PHE A 67 -3.49 -11.27 -9.19
CA PHE A 67 -2.42 -12.27 -9.13
C PHE A 67 -1.88 -12.51 -7.73
N HIS A 68 -2.58 -12.08 -6.66
CA HIS A 68 -2.08 -12.18 -5.29
C HIS A 68 -1.60 -13.59 -4.94
N SER A 69 -2.33 -14.65 -5.29
CA SER A 69 -1.99 -16.02 -4.90
C SER A 69 -0.68 -16.50 -5.53
N LEU A 70 -0.38 -16.03 -6.75
CA LEU A 70 0.87 -16.34 -7.43
C LEU A 70 2.04 -15.54 -6.84
N LEU A 71 1.80 -14.27 -6.49
CA LEU A 71 2.83 -13.36 -6.00
C LEU A 71 3.10 -13.50 -4.49
N ALA A 72 2.15 -14.06 -3.72
CA ALA A 72 2.18 -14.08 -2.27
C ALA A 72 3.45 -14.72 -1.67
N PRO A 73 3.94 -15.89 -2.14
CA PRO A 73 5.15 -16.48 -1.56
C PRO A 73 6.38 -15.57 -1.71
N GLY A 74 6.55 -14.94 -2.88
CA GLY A 74 7.65 -14.01 -3.13
C GLY A 74 7.52 -12.71 -2.34
N LEU A 75 6.30 -12.17 -2.25
CA LEU A 75 6.02 -10.96 -1.50
C LEU A 75 6.24 -11.14 0.01
N GLN A 76 5.78 -12.27 0.57
CA GLN A 76 5.98 -12.61 1.97
C GLN A 76 7.47 -12.79 2.30
N TRP A 77 8.22 -13.50 1.45
CA TRP A 77 9.68 -13.61 1.61
C TRP A 77 10.37 -12.25 1.57
N TYR A 78 9.96 -11.36 0.67
CA TYR A 78 10.49 -9.99 0.56
C TYR A 78 10.19 -9.16 1.82
N PHE A 79 8.97 -9.20 2.33
CA PHE A 79 8.60 -8.51 3.59
C PHE A 79 9.38 -9.07 4.78
N ASP A 80 9.50 -10.39 4.90
CA ASP A 80 10.29 -11.03 5.96
C ASP A 80 11.77 -10.62 5.90
N ARG A 81 12.32 -10.49 4.68
CA ARG A 81 13.68 -10.00 4.48
C ARG A 81 13.85 -8.57 5.01
N ILE A 82 12.93 -7.66 4.69
CA ILE A 82 12.94 -6.28 5.20
C ILE A 82 12.89 -6.27 6.73
N VAL A 83 11.95 -7.03 7.31
CA VAL A 83 11.79 -7.13 8.78
C VAL A 83 13.07 -7.62 9.44
N ARG A 84 13.71 -8.66 8.89
CA ARG A 84 14.98 -9.18 9.41
C ARG A 84 16.09 -8.13 9.34
N GLN A 85 16.20 -7.41 8.22
CA GLN A 85 17.21 -6.38 8.02
C GLN A 85 17.06 -5.24 9.03
N VAL A 86 15.84 -4.69 9.17
CA VAL A 86 15.56 -3.61 10.11
C VAL A 86 15.86 -4.05 11.55
N ARG A 87 15.42 -5.24 11.96
CA ARG A 87 15.71 -5.77 13.31
C ARG A 87 17.20 -5.97 13.58
N GLN A 88 17.98 -6.36 12.57
CA GLN A 88 19.43 -6.49 12.71
C GLN A 88 20.10 -5.13 12.88
N SER A 89 19.69 -4.12 12.10
CA SER A 89 20.18 -2.74 12.24
C SER A 89 19.87 -2.15 13.62
N HIS A 90 18.70 -2.45 14.20
CA HIS A 90 18.33 -2.00 15.56
C HIS A 90 19.03 -2.75 16.70
N ARG A 91 19.56 -3.95 16.47
CA ARG A 91 20.30 -4.73 17.50
C ARG A 91 21.80 -4.40 17.53
N GLY A 92 22.32 -3.74 16.51
CA GLY A 92 23.73 -3.35 16.39
C GLY A 92 24.00 -1.87 16.73
N ALA A 93 22.97 -1.11 17.12
CA ALA A 93 23.04 0.26 17.63
C ALA A 93 22.79 0.26 19.14
#